data_AF-A0A7J4TFI2-F1
#
_entry.id   AF-A0A7J4TFI2-F1
#
_cell.length_a   1.000
_cell.length_b   1.000
_cell.length_c   1.000
_cell.angle_alpha   90.00
_cell.angle_beta   90.00
_cell.angle_gamma   90.00
#
_symmetry.space_group_name_H-M   'P 1'
#
loop_
_entity.id
_entity.type
_entity.pdbx_description
1 polymer ?
#
loop_
_entity_poly.entity_id
_entity_poly.type
_entity_poly.pdbx_seq_one_letter_code
_entity_poly.pdbx_strand_id
1 'polypeptide(L)' 'VVTCEDADKAVVSFELSSSPSVALMGNCMVVSGQGDDFVKGVDRMLLEWYGVIG' A
#
# COMPACT_ATOMS: atom_id res chain seq x y z
N VAL A 1 5.73 12.55 9.28
CA VAL A 1 5.39 11.25 8.67
C VAL A 1 3.88 11.15 8.73
N VAL A 2 3.20 10.96 7.60
CA VAL A 2 1.75 10.73 7.59
C VAL A 2 1.54 9.25 7.84
N THR A 3 0.88 8.89 8.93
CA THR A 3 0.60 7.51 9.32
C THR A 3 -0.89 7.21 9.13
N CYS A 4 -1.26 5.92 9.07
CA CYS A 4 -2.65 5.50 8.93
C CYS A 4 -3.54 5.82 10.14
N GLU A 5 -2.99 6.39 11.21
CA GLU A 5 -3.67 6.54 12.50
C GLU A 5 -4.76 7.63 12.50
N ASP A 6 -4.67 8.65 11.63
CA ASP A 6 -5.61 9.81 11.61
C ASP A 6 -5.85 10.35 10.18
N ALA A 7 -6.07 9.44 9.22
CA ALA A 7 -6.27 9.84 7.84
C ALA A 7 -7.76 10.08 7.52
N ASP A 8 -8.21 11.35 7.48
CA ASP A 8 -9.52 11.72 6.89
C ASP A 8 -9.54 11.55 5.35
N LYS A 9 -8.38 11.27 4.75
CA LYS A 9 -8.16 11.16 3.31
C LYS A 9 -7.52 9.81 3.00
N ALA A 10 -7.63 9.36 1.75
CA ALA A 10 -6.92 8.16 1.33
C ALA A 10 -5.40 8.36 1.51
N VAL A 11 -4.74 7.46 2.23
CA VAL A 11 -3.30 7.52 2.54
C VAL A 11 -2.63 6.22 2.08
N VAL A 12 -1.44 6.36 1.50
CA VAL A 12 -0.55 5.24 1.17
C VAL A 12 0.71 5.38 2.01
N SER A 13 0.94 4.42 2.90
CA SER A 13 2.12 4.32 3.77
C SER A 13 3.10 3.29 3.21
N PHE A 14 4.40 3.59 3.31
CA PHE A 14 5.47 2.70 2.90
C PHE A 14 6.30 2.31 4.12
N GLU A 15 6.38 1.01 4.39
CA GLU A 15 7.11 0.46 5.54
C GLU A 15 8.24 -0.44 5.09
N LEU A 16 9.44 -0.25 5.63
CA LEU A 16 10.56 -1.14 5.35
C LEU A 16 10.34 -2.48 6.06
N SER A 17 10.29 -3.57 5.29
CA SER A 17 10.10 -4.93 5.78
C SER A 17 10.90 -5.91 4.93
N SER A 18 11.38 -6.99 5.56
CA SER A 18 12.05 -8.09 4.86
C SER A 18 11.07 -8.96 4.06
N SER A 19 9.77 -8.82 4.30
CA SER A 19 8.71 -9.56 3.61
C SER A 19 7.74 -8.58 2.93
N PRO A 20 7.52 -8.71 1.60
CA PRO A 20 6.61 -7.84 0.88
C PRO A 20 5.15 -8.13 1.27
N SER A 21 4.39 -7.09 1.57
CA SER A 21 2.95 -7.22 1.84
C SER A 21 2.20 -5.93 1.52
N VAL A 22 0.92 -6.06 1.18
CA VAL A 22 0.00 -4.93 1.01
C VAL A 22 -1.18 -5.18 1.93
N ALA A 23 -1.47 -4.25 2.82
CA ALA A 23 -2.60 -4.29 3.73
C ALA A 23 -3.51 -3.07 3.50
N LEU A 24 -4.81 -3.32 3.36
CA LEU A 24 -5.83 -2.28 3.30
C LEU A 24 -6.50 -2.17 4.68
N MET A 25 -6.39 -0.99 5.30
CA MET A 25 -6.95 -0.67 6.60
C MET A 25 -7.90 0.53 6.43
N GLY A 26 -9.12 0.26 6.01
CA GLY A 26 -10.11 1.30 5.71
C GLY A 26 -9.72 2.12 4.48
N ASN A 27 -9.46 3.42 4.67
CA ASN A 27 -8.97 4.33 3.63
C ASN A 27 -7.42 4.42 3.58
N CYS A 28 -6.72 3.67 4.42
CA CYS A 28 -5.27 3.60 4.40
C CYS A 28 -4.78 2.31 3.73
N MET A 29 -3.74 2.43 2.91
CA MET A 29 -3.01 1.29 2.37
C MET A 29 -1.58 1.30 2.92
N VAL A 30 -1.12 0.17 3.43
CA VAL A 30 0.26 -0.03 3.88
C VAL A 30 0.94 -0.97 2.90
N VAL A 31 2.01 -0.49 2.27
CA VAL A 31 2.90 -1.29 1.42
C VAL A 31 4.18 -1.51 2.21
N SER A 32 4.39 -2.75 2.67
CA SER A 32 5.61 -3.13 3.38
C SER A 32 6.53 -3.90 2.44
N GLY A 33 7.83 -3.62 2.47
CA GLY A 33 8.81 -4.32 1.64
C GLY A 33 10.13 -3.57 1.54
N GLN A 34 10.94 -3.89 0.54
CA GLN A 34 12.21 -3.23 0.28
C GLN A 34 12.49 -3.09 -1.22
N GLY A 35 13.10 -1.97 -1.62
CA GLY A 35 13.45 -1.71 -3.02
C GLY A 35 12.25 -1.84 -3.97
N ASP A 36 12.33 -2.78 -4.91
CA ASP A 36 11.31 -3.00 -5.95
C ASP A 36 9.97 -3.52 -5.42
N ASP A 37 9.91 -3.99 -4.18
CA ASP A 37 8.66 -4.43 -3.56
C ASP A 37 7.65 -3.28 -3.45
N PHE A 38 8.12 -2.05 -3.26
CA PHE A 38 7.25 -0.88 -3.24
C PHE A 38 6.61 -0.62 -4.60
N VAL A 39 7.37 -0.77 -5.69
CA VAL A 39 6.86 -0.59 -7.05
C VAL A 39 5.82 -1.68 -7.38
N LYS A 40 6.11 -2.93 -7.05
CA LYS A 40 5.18 -4.06 -7.24
C LYS A 40 3.91 -3.91 -6.41
N GLY A 41 4.04 -3.41 -5.18
CA GLY A 41 2.90 -3.12 -4.31
C GLY A 41 1.98 -2.05 -4.89
N VAL A 42 2.56 -0.98 -5.43
CA VAL A 42 1.81 0.08 -6.12
C VAL A 42 1.14 -0.43 -7.40
N ASP A 43 1.82 -1.22 -8.23
CA ASP A 43 1.23 -1.79 -9.45
C ASP A 43 0.04 -2.68 -9.12
N ARG A 44 0.19 -3.57 -8.12
CA ARG A 44 -0.92 -4.43 -7.69
C ARG A 44 -2.11 -3.61 -7.20
N MET A 45 -1.86 -2.56 -6.41
CA MET A 45 -2.90 -1.64 -5.96
C MET A 45 -3.65 -1.02 -7.15
N LEU A 46 -2.92 -0.47 -8.14
CA LEU A 46 -3.55 0.17 -9.30
C LEU A 46 -4.38 -0.83 -10.10
N LEU A 47 -3.85 -2.03 -10.33
CA LEU A 47 -4.57 -3.06 -11.08
C LEU A 47 -5.86 -3.52 -10.37
N GLU A 48 -5.84 -3.63 -9.04
CA GLU A 48 -7.02 -3.95 -8.23
C GLU A 48 -8.04 -2.79 -8.24
N TRP A 49 -7.58 -1.54 -8.07
CA TRP A 49 -8.45 -0.35 -8.12
C TRP A 49 -9.15 -0.23 -9.48
N TYR A 50 -8.43 -0.44 -10.57
CA TYR A 50 -8.98 -0.39 -11.92
C TYR A 50 -9.80 -1.63 -12.30
N GLY A 51 -9.94 -2.62 -11.40
CA GLY A 51 -10.71 -3.83 -11.64
C GLY A 51 -10.11 -4.75 -12.70
N VAL A 52 -8.79 -4.64 -12.94
CA VAL A 52 -8.06 -5.48 -13.90
C VAL A 52 -7.74 -6.85 -13.30
N ILE A 53 -7.53 -6.91 -11.98
CA ILE A 53 -7.38 -8.13 -11.19
C ILE A 53 -8.35 -8.09 -10.01
N GLY A 54 -8.94 -9.24 -9.70
CA GLY A 54 -9.90 -9.45 -8.59
C GLY A 54 -9.80 -10.86 -8.05
#